data_AF-A0AAN8EZS3-F1
#
_entry.id   AF-A0AAN8EZS3-F1
#
_cell.length_a   1.000
_cell.length_b   1.000
_cell.length_c   1.000
_cell.angle_alpha   90.00
_cell.angle_beta   90.00
_cell.angle_gamma   90.00
#
_symmetry.space_group_name_H-M   'P 1'
#
loop_
_entity.id
_entity.type
_entity.pdbx_description
1 polymer ?
#
loop_
_entity_poly.entity_id
_entity_poly.type
_entity_poly.pdbx_seq_one_letter_code
_entity_poly.pdbx_strand_id
1 'polypeptide(L)'
;MAPDNFKATVELIRLARKKRQNAPVVVHCSAGVGRSGCFVGIEMAAHEAATKPVFSMETVLKTLRDQRMHSIQNDIQYLYVYRGFVEYLIDRGVTKRLDVLKFINDYDNLIRRKRPK
;
A
#
# COMPACT_ATOMS: atom_id res chain seq x y z
N MET A 1 -6.69 -9.63 8.33
CA MET A 1 -5.27 -9.31 8.65
C MET A 1 -4.66 -8.48 7.52
N ALA A 2 -3.88 -7.45 7.83
CA ALA A 2 -3.04 -6.75 6.85
C ALA A 2 -1.74 -7.55 6.63
N PRO A 3 -0.98 -7.32 5.55
CA PRO A 3 0.37 -7.85 5.46
C PRO A 3 1.26 -7.28 6.58
N ASP A 4 2.36 -7.94 6.87
CA ASP A 4 3.26 -7.67 8.00
C ASP A 4 4.64 -7.16 7.56
N ASN A 5 5.02 -7.37 6.30
CA ASN A 5 6.32 -6.98 5.76
C ASN A 5 6.19 -6.00 4.59
N PHE A 6 6.48 -4.73 4.82
CA PHE A 6 6.44 -3.68 3.79
C PHE A 6 7.49 -3.87 2.70
N LYS A 7 8.71 -4.32 3.06
CA LYS A 7 9.79 -4.53 2.11
C LYS A 7 9.42 -5.61 1.08
N ALA A 8 8.86 -6.73 1.56
CA ALA A 8 8.39 -7.79 0.69
C ALA A 8 7.30 -7.30 -0.28
N THR A 9 6.38 -6.45 0.18
CA THR A 9 5.36 -5.85 -0.69
C THR A 9 5.95 -4.94 -1.77
N VAL A 10 6.92 -4.10 -1.42
CA VAL A 10 7.63 -3.24 -2.39
C VAL A 10 8.39 -4.09 -3.41
N GLU A 11 9.08 -5.15 -2.97
CA GLU A 11 9.78 -6.10 -3.85
C GLU A 11 8.81 -6.80 -4.81
N LEU A 12 7.64 -7.23 -4.33
CA LEU A 12 6.60 -7.83 -5.17
C LEU A 12 6.05 -6.86 -6.21
N ILE A 13 5.84 -5.59 -5.85
CA ILE A 13 5.41 -4.55 -6.81
C ILE A 13 6.48 -4.39 -7.92
N ARG A 14 7.76 -4.34 -7.55
CA ARG A 14 8.87 -4.25 -8.51
C ARG A 14 8.92 -5.46 -9.42
N LEU A 15 8.79 -6.66 -8.86
CA LEU A 15 8.77 -7.91 -9.62
C LEU A 15 7.59 -7.95 -10.59
N ALA A 16 6.38 -7.62 -10.13
CA ALA A 16 5.18 -7.57 -10.95
C ALA A 16 5.34 -6.60 -12.12
N ARG A 17 5.81 -5.38 -11.88
CA ARG A 17 6.08 -4.40 -12.94
C ARG A 17 7.12 -4.89 -13.95
N LYS A 18 8.19 -5.54 -13.49
CA LYS A 18 9.23 -6.11 -14.36
C LYS A 18 8.71 -7.27 -15.21
N LYS A 19 7.82 -8.10 -14.67
CA LYS A 19 7.40 -9.36 -15.30
C LYS A 19 6.12 -9.24 -16.13
N ARG A 20 5.29 -8.23 -15.90
CA ARG A 20 3.95 -8.16 -16.51
C ARG A 20 3.95 -8.01 -18.04
N GLN A 21 5.04 -7.58 -18.68
CA GLN A 21 5.14 -7.43 -20.14
C GLN A 21 3.91 -6.71 -20.76
N ASN A 22 3.48 -5.59 -20.15
CA ASN A 22 2.27 -4.83 -20.51
C ASN A 22 0.93 -5.58 -20.38
N ALA A 23 0.91 -6.80 -19.87
CA ALA A 23 -0.32 -7.50 -19.52
C ALA A 23 -0.82 -7.12 -18.10
N PRO A 24 -2.13 -7.28 -17.83
CA PRO A 24 -2.66 -7.18 -16.48
C PRO A 24 -2.04 -8.19 -15.52
N VAL A 25 -1.89 -7.82 -14.24
CA VAL A 25 -1.41 -8.72 -13.19
C VAL A 25 -2.61 -9.20 -12.37
N VAL A 26 -2.79 -10.51 -12.28
CA VAL A 26 -3.81 -11.12 -11.41
C VAL A 26 -3.29 -11.10 -9.97
N VAL A 27 -4.04 -10.45 -9.08
CA VAL A 27 -3.74 -10.39 -7.65
C VAL A 27 -4.91 -11.00 -6.88
N HIS A 28 -4.66 -12.04 -6.08
CA HIS A 28 -5.69 -12.66 -5.28
C HIS A 28 -5.21 -12.94 -3.84
N CYS A 29 -6.17 -13.21 -2.96
CA CYS A 29 -5.92 -13.75 -1.64
C CYS A 29 -6.97 -14.83 -1.37
N SER A 30 -7.75 -14.71 -0.29
CA SER A 30 -8.95 -15.54 -0.09
C SER A 30 -10.15 -14.87 -0.79
N ALA A 31 -10.77 -13.85 -0.17
CA ALA A 31 -11.88 -13.11 -0.78
C ALA A 31 -11.46 -12.07 -1.85
N GLY A 32 -10.16 -11.85 -2.07
CA GLY A 32 -9.65 -10.93 -3.10
C GLY A 32 -9.90 -9.44 -2.82
N VAL A 33 -10.09 -9.03 -1.56
CA VAL A 33 -10.40 -7.64 -1.19
C VAL A 33 -9.53 -7.06 -0.05
N GLY A 34 -9.04 -7.90 0.87
CA GLY A 34 -8.20 -7.47 1.99
C GLY A 34 -6.73 -7.28 1.60
N ARG A 35 -5.93 -8.35 1.66
CA ARG A 35 -4.49 -8.32 1.30
C ARG A 35 -4.26 -7.95 -0.17
N SER A 36 -5.12 -8.42 -1.07
CA SER A 36 -5.10 -8.02 -2.48
C SER A 36 -5.34 -6.53 -2.63
N GLY A 37 -6.33 -5.98 -1.91
CA GLY A 37 -6.59 -4.54 -1.89
C GLY A 37 -5.40 -3.75 -1.36
N CYS A 38 -4.69 -4.24 -0.33
CA CYS A 38 -3.49 -3.57 0.18
C CYS A 38 -2.38 -3.49 -0.88
N PHE A 39 -2.10 -4.59 -1.57
CA PHE A 39 -1.09 -4.62 -2.63
C PHE A 39 -1.46 -3.69 -3.78
N VAL A 40 -2.68 -3.81 -4.29
CA VAL A 40 -3.18 -2.99 -5.42
C VAL A 40 -3.24 -1.52 -5.03
N GLY A 41 -3.69 -1.19 -3.82
CA GLY A 41 -3.76 0.19 -3.33
C GLY A 41 -2.40 0.88 -3.26
N ILE A 42 -1.35 0.17 -2.82
CA ILE A 42 0.02 0.72 -2.82
C ILE A 42 0.53 0.91 -4.26
N GLU A 43 0.25 -0.04 -5.16
CA GLU A 43 0.65 0.04 -6.57
C GLU A 43 -0.04 1.21 -7.28
N MET A 44 -1.36 1.37 -7.08
CA MET A 44 -2.15 2.48 -7.60
C MET A 44 -1.63 3.81 -7.05
N ALA A 45 -1.38 3.90 -5.74
CA ALA A 45 -0.81 5.11 -5.14
C ALA A 45 0.54 5.48 -5.77
N ALA A 46 1.43 4.49 -5.93
CA ALA A 46 2.72 4.66 -6.58
C ALA A 46 2.61 5.08 -8.05
N HIS A 47 1.60 4.58 -8.78
CA HIS A 47 1.36 4.98 -10.15
C HIS A 47 0.82 6.42 -10.23
N GLU A 48 -0.21 6.76 -9.45
CA GLU A 48 -0.82 8.09 -9.48
C GLU A 48 0.15 9.18 -9.02
N ALA A 49 0.93 8.94 -7.97
CA ALA A 49 1.95 9.88 -7.51
C ALA A 49 3.05 10.14 -8.56
N ALA A 50 3.25 9.21 -9.50
CA ALA A 50 4.24 9.35 -10.56
C ALA A 50 3.67 9.97 -11.86
N THR A 51 2.36 9.94 -12.06
CA THR A 51 1.73 10.33 -13.34
C THR A 51 0.78 11.51 -13.24
N LYS A 52 0.26 11.83 -12.05
CA LYS A 52 -0.69 12.92 -11.86
C LYS A 52 -0.03 14.11 -11.17
N PRO A 53 -0.36 15.36 -11.56
CA PRO A 53 0.16 16.56 -10.90
C PRO A 53 -0.43 16.77 -9.50
N VAL A 54 -1.62 16.23 -9.25
CA VAL A 54 -2.31 16.26 -7.95
C VAL A 54 -2.56 14.82 -7.51
N PHE A 55 -2.12 14.50 -6.31
CA PHE A 55 -2.20 13.17 -5.73
C PHE A 55 -2.83 13.24 -4.33
N SER A 56 -3.79 12.35 -4.06
CA SER A 56 -4.32 12.12 -2.72
C SER A 56 -4.59 10.64 -2.51
N MET A 57 -4.15 10.14 -1.36
CA MET A 57 -4.45 8.77 -0.92
C MET A 57 -5.95 8.50 -0.80
N GLU A 58 -6.74 9.52 -0.47
CA GLU A 58 -8.20 9.38 -0.38
C GLU A 58 -8.80 9.03 -1.75
N THR A 59 -8.41 9.76 -2.79
CA THR A 59 -8.85 9.51 -4.16
C THR A 59 -8.46 8.11 -4.62
N VAL A 60 -7.21 7.70 -4.37
CA VAL A 60 -6.73 6.35 -4.71
C VAL A 60 -7.61 5.27 -4.07
N LEU A 61 -7.88 5.39 -2.78
CA LEU A 61 -8.66 4.39 -2.03
C LEU A 61 -10.15 4.40 -2.38
N LYS A 62 -10.69 5.57 -2.73
CA LYS A 62 -12.06 5.68 -3.25
C LYS A 62 -12.17 4.98 -4.61
N THR A 63 -11.29 5.32 -5.55
CA THR A 63 -11.26 4.69 -6.88
C THR A 63 -11.05 3.17 -6.80
N LEU A 64 -10.18 2.70 -5.90
CA LEU A 64 -10.01 1.26 -5.67
C LEU A 64 -11.32 0.58 -5.23
N ARG A 65 -12.10 1.23 -4.36
CA ARG A 65 -13.40 0.71 -3.90
C ARG A 65 -14.49 0.80 -4.95
N ASP A 66 -14.46 1.82 -5.80
CA ASP A 66 -15.36 1.95 -6.94
C ASP A 66 -15.14 0.83 -7.97
N GLN A 67 -13.88 0.40 -8.17
CA GLN A 67 -13.53 -0.69 -9.08
C GLN A 67 -13.73 -2.09 -8.45
N ARG A 68 -13.56 -2.21 -7.13
CA ARG A 68 -13.70 -3.48 -6.39
C ARG A 68 -14.27 -3.23 -5.00
N MET A 69 -15.56 -3.49 -4.86
CA MET A 69 -16.31 -3.38 -3.60
C MET A 69 -15.58 -4.09 -2.45
N HIS A 70 -15.63 -3.47 -1.26
CA HIS A 70 -14.99 -3.94 -0.02
C HIS A 70 -13.46 -4.01 -0.02
N SER A 71 -12.78 -3.48 -1.05
CA SER A 71 -11.33 -3.34 -0.99
C SER A 71 -10.89 -2.52 0.22
N ILE A 72 -9.90 -3.03 0.95
CA ILE A 72 -9.47 -2.50 2.25
C ILE A 72 -10.62 -2.55 3.27
N GLN A 73 -10.71 -3.68 3.97
CA GLN A 73 -11.84 -4.07 4.81
C GLN A 73 -11.80 -3.51 6.24
N ASN A 74 -10.65 -3.09 6.72
CA ASN A 74 -10.52 -2.56 8.08
C ASN A 74 -9.45 -1.46 8.18
N ASP A 75 -9.44 -0.83 9.35
CA ASP A 75 -8.53 0.25 9.74
C ASP A 75 -7.05 -0.15 9.68
N ILE A 76 -6.69 -1.37 10.07
CA ILE A 76 -5.31 -1.86 10.00
C ILE A 76 -4.85 -1.97 8.54
N GLN A 77 -5.69 -2.49 7.65
CA GLN A 77 -5.41 -2.55 6.21
C GLN A 77 -5.32 -1.15 5.60
N TYR A 78 -6.16 -0.23 6.03
CA TYR A 78 -6.13 1.16 5.60
C TYR A 78 -4.80 1.82 5.97
N LEU A 79 -4.41 1.77 7.24
CA LEU A 79 -3.14 2.30 7.72
C LEU A 79 -1.94 1.61 7.07
N TYR A 80 -2.03 0.29 6.83
CA TYR A 80 -1.01 -0.46 6.13
C TYR A 80 -0.73 0.11 4.72
N VAL A 81 -1.77 0.48 3.96
CA VAL A 81 -1.57 1.06 2.62
C VAL A 81 -0.79 2.37 2.67
N TYR A 82 -1.13 3.26 3.61
CA TYR A 82 -0.38 4.50 3.81
C TYR A 82 1.08 4.23 4.19
N ARG A 83 1.30 3.35 5.17
CA ARG A 83 2.64 3.01 5.63
C ARG A 83 3.47 2.31 4.56
N GLY A 84 2.85 1.43 3.77
CA GLY A 84 3.47 0.73 2.65
C GLY A 84 3.81 1.67 1.49
N PHE A 85 2.96 2.66 1.21
CA PHE A 85 3.27 3.70 0.24
C PHE A 85 4.47 4.56 0.69
N VAL A 86 4.55 4.93 1.98
CA VAL A 86 5.75 5.60 2.54
C VAL A 86 6.99 4.73 2.38
N GLU A 87 6.91 3.42 2.64
CA GLU A 87 8.04 2.51 2.42
C GLU A 87 8.46 2.46 0.94
N TYR A 88 7.49 2.47 0.02
CA TYR A 88 7.76 2.56 -1.41
C TYR A 88 8.49 3.86 -1.77
N LEU A 89 8.07 5.01 -1.23
CA LEU A 89 8.75 6.29 -1.46
C LEU A 89 10.21 6.28 -0.94
N ILE A 90 10.45 5.65 0.20
CA ILE A 90 11.80 5.45 0.75
C ILE A 90 12.63 4.56 -0.18
N ASP A 91 12.11 3.40 -0.62
CA ASP A 91 12.80 2.48 -1.54
C ASP A 91 13.16 3.15 -2.88
N ARG A 92 12.31 4.06 -3.35
CA ARG A 92 12.54 4.83 -4.58
C ARG A 92 13.45 6.04 -4.39
N GLY A 93 13.87 6.34 -3.16
CA GLY A 93 14.71 7.51 -2.84
C GLY A 93 13.99 8.85 -2.96
N VAL A 94 12.66 8.87 -2.97
CA VAL A 94 11.84 10.10 -3.06
C VAL A 94 11.86 10.85 -1.72
N THR A 95 11.95 10.14 -0.61
CA THR A 95 12.07 10.71 0.74
C THR A 95 13.05 9.89 1.56
N LYS A 96 13.72 10.51 2.54
CA LYS A 96 14.59 9.79 3.47
C LYS A 96 13.74 9.29 4.64
N ARG A 97 14.13 8.15 5.20
CA ARG A 97 13.45 7.59 6.38
C ARG A 97 13.39 8.57 7.55
N LEU A 98 14.42 9.41 7.71
CA LEU A 98 14.48 10.43 8.75
C LEU A 98 13.38 11.50 8.60
N ASP A 99 13.03 11.88 7.36
CA ASP A 99 12.03 12.92 7.08
C ASP A 99 10.62 12.48 7.50
N VAL A 100 10.38 11.17 7.50
CA VAL A 100 9.09 10.56 7.83
C VAL A 100 9.12 9.74 9.12
N LEU A 101 10.19 9.85 9.91
CA LEU A 101 10.43 8.99 11.08
C LEU A 101 9.31 9.11 12.11
N LYS A 102 8.79 10.33 12.33
CA LYS A 102 7.64 10.56 13.22
C LYS A 102 6.42 9.74 12.80
N PHE A 103 6.07 9.77 11.52
CA PHE A 103 4.94 9.01 10.99
C PHE A 103 5.15 7.49 11.15
N ILE A 104 6.37 7.00 10.90
CA ILE A 104 6.70 5.58 11.08
C ILE A 104 6.53 5.16 12.55
N ASN A 105 7.08 5.95 13.47
CA ASN A 105 6.98 5.66 14.91
C ASN A 105 5.53 5.72 15.41
N ASP A 106 4.75 6.72 14.96
CA ASP A 106 3.34 6.86 15.31
C ASP A 106 2.54 5.63 14.84
N TYR A 107 2.81 5.15 13.61
CA TYR A 107 2.22 3.92 13.08
C TYR A 107 2.60 2.68 13.91
N ASP A 108 3.90 2.46 14.14
CA ASP A 108 4.39 1.26 14.84
C ASP A 108 3.83 1.17 16.27
N ASN A 109 3.77 2.31 16.97
CA ASN A 109 3.15 2.41 18.29
C ASN A 109 1.65 2.07 18.27
N LEU A 110 0.91 2.56 17.26
CA LEU A 110 -0.51 2.29 17.12
C LEU A 110 -0.77 0.80 16.85
N ILE A 111 -0.01 0.18 15.95
CA ILE A 111 -0.14 -1.26 15.65
C ILE A 111 0.19 -2.10 16.88
N ARG A 112 1.22 -1.74 17.65
CA ARG A 112 1.56 -2.43 18.90
C ARG A 112 0.42 -2.40 19.91
N ARG A 113 -0.31 -1.29 20.01
CA ARG A 113 -1.47 -1.16 20.91
C ARG A 113 -2.70 -1.96 20.45
N LYS A 114 -2.86 -2.15 19.13
CA LYS A 114 -4.02 -2.84 18.54
C LYS A 114 -3.84 -4.35 18.34
N ARG A 115 -2.61 -4.87 18.46
CA ARG A 115 -2.39 -6.32 18.43
C ARG A 115 -3.07 -6.94 19.67
N PRO A 116 -4.01 -7.89 19.51
CA PRO A 116 -4.49 -8.66 20.66
C PRO A 116 -3.31 -9.41 21.30
N LYS A 117 -3.33 -9.52 22.63
CA LYS A 117 -2.38 -10.36 23.37
C LYS A 117 -2.50 -11.82 22.93
#